data_AF-A0A1T5HS13-F1
#
_entry.id   AF-A0A1T5HS13-F1
#
_cell.length_a   1.000
_cell.length_b   1.000
_cell.length_c   1.000
_cell.angle_alpha   90.00
_cell.angle_beta   90.00
_cell.angle_gamma   90.00
#
_symmetry.space_group_name_H-M   'P 1'
#
loop_
_entity.id
_entity.type
_entity.pdbx_description
1 polymer ?
#
loop_
_entity_poly.entity_id
_entity_poly.type
_entity_poly.pdbx_seq_one_letter_code
_entity_poly.pdbx_strand_id
1 'polypeptide(L)'
;MASGENIPVLKATYYDNPGDAFRANVGVYEWNHASGDWDKTGTSNKIELHFPSVPEGLTNDAAATFEYKGKAARTMPGEELPELLAFSLSQNNEQLISYKMTASYNSDDMPTNVKSDLSIESYTFTTSIKYNSKDISVEYALKENSNTIIELKLNAKGDFDPDNLMMGYDEDPSEFVNSANVSLQIADIKILGQANVKKIADALDRIYKDEEEDDDFDYLAAATQEAKVLNDNAKLIVVYAGTNNKFAETEFYVVEDSWWGEHYVDLQLIFADESRGDFEAYFGSAFNDIIEEILKLLEELGIDFDDWDNWDDDDWDDWEW
;
A
#
# COMPACT_ATOMS: atom_id res chain seq x y z
N MET A 1 26.12 -1.28 29.82
CA MET A 1 25.45 -1.99 28.72
C MET A 1 24.79 -3.21 29.32
N ALA A 2 23.51 -3.11 29.68
CA ALA A 2 22.72 -4.31 29.99
C ALA A 2 22.40 -4.96 28.63
N SER A 3 22.86 -6.18 28.41
CA SER A 3 22.36 -7.01 27.32
C SER A 3 20.84 -7.13 27.49
N GLY A 4 20.08 -7.06 26.39
CA GLY A 4 18.61 -7.23 26.39
C GLY A 4 18.12 -8.62 26.83
N GLU A 5 18.93 -9.38 27.57
CA GLU A 5 18.67 -10.74 28.03
C GLU A 5 17.71 -10.81 29.23
N ASN A 6 17.42 -9.67 29.89
CA ASN A 6 16.54 -9.60 31.05
C ASN A 6 15.25 -8.82 30.77
N ILE A 7 14.51 -9.15 29.71
CA ILE A 7 13.05 -8.92 29.69
C ILE A 7 12.40 -10.27 29.98
N PRO A 8 12.06 -10.59 31.26
CA PRO A 8 11.47 -11.89 31.62
C PRO A 8 10.12 -12.15 30.93
N VAL A 9 9.52 -11.12 30.33
CA VAL A 9 8.12 -10.99 29.94
C VAL A 9 7.85 -11.38 28.47
N LEU A 10 8.89 -11.70 27.69
CA LEU A 10 8.73 -12.18 26.30
C LEU A 10 9.36 -13.57 26.11
N LYS A 11 9.08 -14.49 27.04
CA LYS A 11 9.38 -15.92 26.84
C LYS A 11 8.27 -16.56 26.01
N ALA A 12 8.11 -16.13 24.77
CA ALA A 12 7.39 -16.93 23.78
C ALA A 12 8.34 -18.05 23.33
N THR A 13 7.89 -19.29 23.37
CA THR A 13 8.57 -20.35 22.61
C THR A 13 8.13 -20.26 21.15
N TYR A 14 8.93 -20.79 20.22
CA TYR A 14 8.64 -20.79 18.78
C TYR A 14 7.29 -21.45 18.42
N TYR A 15 6.65 -22.15 19.35
CA TYR A 15 5.41 -22.91 19.16
C TYR A 15 4.18 -22.31 19.84
N ASP A 16 4.31 -21.16 20.51
CA ASP A 16 3.17 -20.56 21.20
C ASP A 16 2.34 -19.69 20.24
N ASN A 17 1.03 -19.90 20.22
CA ASN A 17 0.10 -19.00 19.55
C ASN A 17 0.30 -17.57 20.11
N PRO A 18 0.46 -16.53 19.27
CA PRO A 18 0.71 -15.16 19.72
C PRO A 18 -0.26 -14.67 20.80
N GLY A 19 -1.53 -15.08 20.72
CA GLY A 19 -2.53 -14.73 21.72
C GLY A 19 -2.27 -15.35 23.09
N ASP A 20 -1.82 -16.61 23.16
CA ASP A 20 -1.48 -17.27 24.41
C ASP A 20 -0.23 -16.65 25.04
N ALA A 21 0.79 -16.38 24.21
CA ALA A 21 2.00 -15.70 24.66
C ALA A 21 1.67 -14.31 25.23
N PHE A 22 0.81 -13.52 24.58
CA PHE A 22 0.37 -12.23 25.09
C PHE A 22 -0.38 -12.37 26.43
N ARG A 23 -1.39 -13.25 26.49
CA ARG A 23 -2.22 -13.48 27.69
C ARG A 23 -1.41 -13.95 28.90
N ALA A 24 -0.36 -14.75 28.68
CA ALA A 24 0.53 -15.20 29.76
C ALA A 24 1.35 -14.06 30.38
N ASN A 25 1.53 -12.95 29.65
CA ASN A 25 2.45 -11.87 30.00
C ASN A 25 1.76 -10.54 30.34
N VAL A 26 0.43 -10.43 30.25
CA VAL A 26 -0.30 -9.19 30.63
C VAL A 26 -0.04 -8.78 32.09
N GLY A 27 0.08 -7.48 32.32
CA GLY A 27 0.43 -6.90 33.62
C GLY A 27 1.09 -5.53 33.51
N VAL A 28 1.25 -4.88 34.66
CA VAL A 28 2.04 -3.65 34.80
C VAL A 28 3.39 -4.00 35.40
N TYR A 29 4.45 -3.55 34.74
CA TYR A 29 5.84 -3.83 35.08
C TYR A 29 6.61 -2.52 35.23
N GLU A 30 7.42 -2.43 36.28
CA GLU A 30 8.27 -1.26 36.56
C GLU A 30 9.73 -1.68 36.60
N TRP A 31 10.60 -0.90 35.95
CA TRP A 31 12.04 -1.09 36.05
C TRP A 31 12.52 -0.79 37.48
N ASN A 32 13.24 -1.73 38.09
CA ASN A 32 13.83 -1.59 39.41
C ASN A 32 15.34 -1.33 39.30
N HIS A 33 15.73 -0.10 39.61
CA HIS A 33 17.13 0.35 39.58
C HIS A 33 18.06 -0.39 40.54
N ALA A 34 17.53 -0.85 41.68
CA ALA A 34 18.34 -1.49 42.71
C ALA A 34 18.72 -2.92 42.32
N SER A 35 17.80 -3.65 41.67
CA SER A 35 18.06 -5.01 41.17
C SER A 35 18.60 -5.02 39.74
N GLY A 36 18.34 -3.99 38.94
CA GLY A 36 18.61 -3.99 37.50
C GLY A 36 17.70 -4.97 36.74
N ASP A 37 16.46 -5.12 37.21
CA ASP A 37 15.46 -6.06 36.67
C ASP A 37 14.05 -5.46 36.72
N TRP A 38 13.06 -6.17 36.16
CA TRP A 38 11.66 -5.76 36.12
C TRP A 38 10.83 -6.35 37.26
N ASP A 39 10.09 -5.49 37.97
CA ASP A 39 9.11 -5.91 38.97
C ASP A 39 7.69 -5.83 38.40
N LYS A 40 6.90 -6.90 38.55
CA LYS A 40 5.46 -6.85 38.24
C LYS A 40 4.72 -6.17 39.39
N THR A 41 4.26 -4.94 39.20
CA THR A 41 3.65 -4.11 40.25
C THR A 41 2.11 -4.09 40.20
N GLY A 42 1.51 -4.51 39.08
CA GLY A 42 0.06 -4.48 38.91
C GLY A 42 -0.51 -5.48 37.89
N THR A 43 -1.84 -5.52 37.83
CA THR A 43 -2.61 -6.30 36.85
C THR A 43 -3.15 -5.38 35.76
N SER A 44 -3.08 -5.81 34.51
CA SER A 44 -3.67 -5.13 33.36
C SER A 44 -4.15 -6.19 32.35
N ASN A 45 -5.01 -5.79 31.42
CA ASN A 45 -5.31 -6.58 30.21
C ASN A 45 -4.32 -6.30 29.07
N LYS A 46 -3.33 -5.45 29.32
CA LYS A 46 -2.23 -5.07 28.43
C LYS A 46 -0.90 -5.49 29.05
N ILE A 47 0.16 -5.42 28.26
CA ILE A 47 1.53 -5.44 28.79
C ILE A 47 1.97 -3.99 28.89
N GLU A 48 2.23 -3.51 30.11
CA GLU A 48 2.65 -2.13 30.38
C GLU A 48 4.04 -2.16 31.02
N LEU A 49 5.03 -1.57 30.36
CA LEU A 49 6.42 -1.51 30.79
C LEU A 49 6.78 -0.06 31.11
N HIS A 50 7.01 0.25 32.38
CA HIS A 50 7.40 1.57 32.86
C HIS A 50 8.90 1.61 33.16
N PHE A 51 9.62 2.53 32.53
CA PHE A 51 11.08 2.60 32.62
C PHE A 51 11.58 4.05 32.55
N PRO A 52 12.84 4.30 32.95
CA PRO A 52 13.46 5.61 32.80
C PRO A 52 13.79 5.88 31.34
N SER A 53 13.41 7.05 30.85
CA SER A 53 13.68 7.51 29.48
C SER A 53 15.17 7.77 29.20
N VAL A 54 16.00 7.86 30.24
CA VAL A 54 17.44 8.11 30.15
C VAL A 54 18.24 7.10 30.98
N PRO A 55 19.45 6.69 30.54
CA PRO A 55 20.21 5.61 31.19
C PRO A 55 20.49 5.78 32.69
N GLU A 56 20.69 7.02 33.14
CA GLU A 56 20.98 7.37 34.55
C GLU A 56 19.74 7.92 35.28
N GLY A 57 18.56 7.83 34.68
CA GLY A 57 17.30 8.25 35.29
C GLY A 57 17.00 7.40 36.53
N LEU A 58 16.26 7.95 37.49
CA LEU A 58 15.82 7.22 38.70
C LEU A 58 14.29 7.16 38.80
N THR A 59 13.60 7.65 37.77
CA THR A 59 12.15 7.76 37.69
C THR A 59 11.68 7.06 36.43
N ASN A 60 10.67 6.20 36.56
CA ASN A 60 10.03 5.54 35.43
C ASN A 60 9.06 6.54 34.75
N ASP A 61 9.62 7.44 33.95
CA ASP A 61 8.91 8.51 33.25
C ASP A 61 8.47 8.13 31.83
N ALA A 62 8.94 7.00 31.30
CA ALA A 62 8.49 6.42 30.05
C ALA A 62 7.61 5.18 30.26
N ALA A 63 6.69 4.94 29.32
CA ALA A 63 5.85 3.75 29.30
C ALA A 63 5.72 3.20 27.88
N ALA A 64 6.03 1.91 27.71
CA ALA A 64 5.71 1.13 26.53
C ALA A 64 4.49 0.24 26.84
N THR A 65 3.49 0.27 25.96
CA THR A 65 2.23 -0.48 26.13
C THR A 65 1.97 -1.34 24.91
N PHE A 66 1.61 -2.60 25.15
CA PHE A 66 1.22 -3.55 24.11
C PHE A 66 -0.19 -4.07 24.36
N GLU A 67 -0.99 -4.14 23.30
CA GLU A 67 -2.35 -4.67 23.31
C GLU A 67 -2.54 -5.64 22.14
N TYR A 68 -3.16 -6.78 22.43
CA TYR A 68 -3.51 -7.78 21.44
C TYR A 68 -4.92 -8.29 21.68
N LYS A 69 -5.66 -8.48 20.60
CA LYS A 69 -6.93 -9.19 20.60
C LYS A 69 -6.97 -10.11 19.39
N GLY A 70 -7.15 -11.39 19.62
CA GLY A 70 -7.37 -12.40 18.59
C GLY A 70 -8.79 -12.98 18.66
N LYS A 71 -9.23 -13.60 17.57
CA LYS A 71 -10.36 -14.54 17.55
C LYS A 71 -9.85 -15.92 17.20
N ALA A 72 -10.49 -16.97 17.71
CA ALA A 72 -10.17 -18.34 17.27
C ALA A 72 -10.47 -18.49 15.77
N ALA A 73 -9.53 -19.09 15.03
CA ALA A 73 -9.75 -19.48 13.65
C ALA A 73 -10.73 -20.67 13.59
N ARG A 74 -11.68 -20.61 12.67
CA ARG A 74 -12.62 -21.68 12.32
C ARG A 74 -11.99 -22.69 11.36
N THR A 75 -11.19 -22.20 10.41
CA THR A 75 -10.55 -23.03 9.38
C THR A 75 -9.25 -23.68 9.85
N MET A 76 -8.64 -23.17 10.92
CA MET A 76 -7.36 -23.62 11.48
C MET A 76 -7.48 -23.86 13.00
N PRO A 77 -7.91 -25.06 13.45
CA PRO A 77 -8.10 -25.34 14.87
C PRO A 77 -6.83 -25.15 15.70
N GLY A 78 -6.92 -24.35 16.77
CA GLY A 78 -5.78 -24.03 17.65
C GLY A 78 -5.09 -22.71 17.31
N GLU A 79 -5.38 -22.14 16.13
CA GLU A 79 -4.84 -20.86 15.70
C GLU A 79 -5.76 -19.69 16.08
N GLU A 80 -5.17 -18.49 16.22
CA GLU A 80 -5.89 -17.25 16.41
C GLU A 80 -5.60 -16.27 15.28
N LEU A 81 -6.64 -15.59 14.81
CA LEU A 81 -6.56 -14.53 13.83
C LEU A 81 -6.54 -13.18 14.57
N PRO A 82 -5.53 -12.33 14.34
CA PRO A 82 -5.39 -11.08 15.06
C PRO A 82 -6.46 -10.08 14.63
N GLU A 83 -7.30 -9.62 15.55
CA GLU A 83 -8.27 -8.54 15.31
C GLU A 83 -7.70 -7.17 15.69
N LEU A 84 -6.75 -7.13 16.63
CA LEU A 84 -6.05 -5.95 17.10
C LEU A 84 -4.61 -6.31 17.46
N LEU A 85 -3.68 -5.51 16.98
CA LEU A 85 -2.31 -5.41 17.50
C LEU A 85 -2.01 -3.93 17.69
N ALA A 86 -1.70 -3.51 18.91
CA ALA A 86 -1.34 -2.13 19.17
C ALA A 86 -0.12 -2.01 20.08
N PHE A 87 0.69 -1.00 19.78
CA PHE A 87 1.86 -0.60 20.55
C PHE A 87 1.82 0.90 20.76
N SER A 88 2.25 1.38 21.93
CA SER A 88 2.50 2.80 22.15
C SER A 88 3.70 3.01 23.04
N LEU A 89 4.50 4.02 22.72
CA LEU A 89 5.57 4.54 23.57
C LEU A 89 5.22 5.96 23.98
N SER A 90 5.29 6.24 25.27
CA SER A 90 5.06 7.57 25.82
C SER A 90 6.14 7.97 26.81
N GLN A 91 6.37 9.27 26.96
CA GLN A 91 7.22 9.87 27.98
C GLN A 91 6.44 11.00 28.66
N ASN A 92 6.37 11.00 29.99
CA ASN A 92 5.60 11.99 30.77
C ASN A 92 4.13 12.12 30.30
N ASN A 93 3.52 11.02 29.87
CA ASN A 93 2.18 10.93 29.25
C ASN A 93 2.04 11.58 27.87
N GLU A 94 3.12 12.06 27.26
CA GLU A 94 3.14 12.46 25.85
C GLU A 94 3.46 11.23 24.99
N GLN A 95 2.59 10.94 24.02
CA GLN A 95 2.76 9.79 23.12
C GLN A 95 3.77 10.14 22.04
N LEU A 96 4.89 9.41 21.99
CA LEU A 96 5.97 9.61 21.03
C LEU A 96 5.77 8.72 19.80
N ILE A 97 5.36 7.47 20.03
CA ILE A 97 5.12 6.49 18.98
C ILE A 97 3.80 5.78 19.27
N SER A 98 3.00 5.53 18.24
CA SER A 98 1.92 4.55 18.31
C SER A 98 1.82 3.75 17.04
N TYR A 99 1.61 2.46 17.19
CA TYR A 99 1.25 1.56 16.11
C TYR A 99 -0.10 0.92 16.45
N LYS A 100 -0.98 0.81 15.47
CA LYS A 100 -2.25 0.11 15.63
C LYS A 100 -2.64 -0.57 14.33
N MET A 101 -2.69 -1.90 14.36
CA MET A 101 -3.32 -2.71 13.35
C MET A 101 -4.68 -3.21 13.83
N THR A 102 -5.67 -3.16 12.96
CA THR A 102 -6.98 -3.79 13.14
C THR A 102 -7.32 -4.63 11.93
N ALA A 103 -7.86 -5.83 12.16
CA ALA A 103 -8.35 -6.69 11.08
C ALA A 103 -9.76 -7.21 11.35
N SER A 104 -10.47 -7.54 10.28
CA SER A 104 -11.80 -8.14 10.30
C SER A 104 -11.86 -9.24 9.25
N TYR A 105 -12.62 -10.29 9.54
CA TYR A 105 -12.61 -11.53 8.77
C TYR A 105 -14.03 -11.98 8.44
N ASN A 106 -14.21 -12.63 7.28
CA ASN A 106 -15.49 -13.26 6.92
C ASN A 106 -15.70 -14.61 7.65
N SER A 107 -16.72 -15.36 7.23
CA SER A 107 -17.07 -16.68 7.78
C SER A 107 -16.00 -17.75 7.56
N ASP A 108 -15.21 -17.60 6.49
CA ASP A 108 -14.19 -18.52 6.02
C ASP A 108 -12.79 -18.06 6.45
N ASP A 109 -12.75 -17.14 7.42
CA ASP A 109 -11.54 -16.58 7.99
C ASP A 109 -10.65 -15.78 7.03
N MET A 110 -11.19 -15.36 5.88
CA MET A 110 -10.49 -14.45 4.98
C MET A 110 -10.60 -13.00 5.45
N PRO A 111 -9.48 -12.24 5.48
CA PRO A 111 -9.50 -10.82 5.80
C PRO A 111 -10.43 -10.05 4.85
N THR A 112 -11.33 -9.25 5.42
CA THR A 112 -12.22 -8.34 4.69
C THR A 112 -11.81 -6.88 4.86
N ASN A 113 -11.06 -6.60 5.92
CA ASN A 113 -10.49 -5.31 6.18
C ASN A 113 -9.23 -5.51 7.03
N VAL A 114 -8.11 -4.96 6.59
CA VAL A 114 -6.90 -4.80 7.38
C VAL A 114 -6.54 -3.32 7.34
N LYS A 115 -6.24 -2.73 8.48
CA LYS A 115 -5.79 -1.34 8.56
C LYS A 115 -4.65 -1.26 9.57
N SER A 116 -3.56 -0.60 9.20
CA SER A 116 -2.45 -0.26 10.07
C SER A 116 -2.26 1.26 10.10
N ASP A 117 -2.05 1.81 11.29
CA ASP A 117 -1.66 3.20 11.51
C ASP A 117 -0.38 3.21 12.36
N LEU A 118 0.69 3.82 11.85
CA LEU A 118 1.91 4.12 12.59
C LEU A 118 2.02 5.64 12.72
N SER A 119 2.14 6.14 13.94
CA SER A 119 2.41 7.55 14.21
C SER A 119 3.73 7.69 14.97
N ILE A 120 4.55 8.63 14.53
CA ILE A 120 5.79 9.05 15.18
C ILE A 120 5.75 10.57 15.24
N GLU A 121 5.61 11.12 16.43
CA GLU A 121 5.41 12.56 16.64
C GLU A 121 4.28 13.13 15.75
N SER A 122 4.58 14.09 14.87
CA SER A 122 3.63 14.70 13.94
C SER A 122 3.31 13.83 12.72
N TYR A 123 4.09 12.79 12.44
CA TYR A 123 3.92 11.98 11.24
C TYR A 123 2.96 10.83 11.49
N THR A 124 2.15 10.50 10.48
CA THR A 124 1.30 9.31 10.47
C THR A 124 1.37 8.62 9.12
N PHE A 125 1.71 7.34 9.16
CA PHE A 125 1.68 6.43 8.03
C PHE A 125 0.51 5.45 8.20
N THR A 126 -0.38 5.42 7.22
CA THR A 126 -1.56 4.56 7.20
C THR A 126 -1.48 3.61 6.01
N THR A 127 -1.74 2.33 6.26
CA THR A 127 -2.04 1.34 5.22
C THR A 127 -3.42 0.73 5.46
N SER A 128 -4.19 0.50 4.41
CA SER A 128 -5.48 -0.18 4.52
C SER A 128 -5.81 -0.99 3.29
N ILE A 129 -6.29 -2.20 3.51
CA ILE A 129 -6.85 -3.07 2.48
C ILE A 129 -8.28 -3.40 2.89
N LYS A 130 -9.22 -3.25 1.95
CA LYS A 130 -10.61 -3.70 2.08
C LYS A 130 -10.92 -4.64 0.94
N TYR A 131 -11.56 -5.73 1.28
CA TYR A 131 -11.85 -6.82 0.36
C TYR A 131 -13.25 -7.35 0.58
N ASN A 132 -13.97 -7.54 -0.53
CA ASN A 132 -15.10 -8.44 -0.63
C ASN A 132 -15.11 -9.04 -2.05
N SER A 133 -16.06 -9.95 -2.34
CA SER A 133 -16.12 -10.64 -3.64
C SER A 133 -16.43 -9.74 -4.86
N LYS A 134 -16.70 -8.45 -4.66
CA LYS A 134 -17.06 -7.47 -5.70
C LYS A 134 -16.22 -6.21 -5.70
N ASP A 135 -15.59 -5.86 -4.58
CA ASP A 135 -14.78 -4.66 -4.46
C ASP A 135 -13.46 -4.96 -3.72
N ILE A 136 -12.37 -4.44 -4.26
CA ILE A 136 -11.06 -4.34 -3.58
C ILE A 136 -10.73 -2.86 -3.43
N SER A 137 -10.20 -2.47 -2.27
CA SER A 137 -9.66 -1.13 -2.07
C SER A 137 -8.35 -1.19 -1.31
N VAL A 138 -7.37 -0.43 -1.76
CA VAL A 138 -6.06 -0.29 -1.13
C VAL A 138 -5.81 1.20 -0.89
N GLU A 139 -5.30 1.53 0.28
CA GLU A 139 -4.93 2.89 0.68
C GLU A 139 -3.56 2.88 1.35
N TYR A 140 -2.67 3.75 0.88
CA TYR A 140 -1.42 4.13 1.54
C TYR A 140 -1.44 5.64 1.73
N ALA A 141 -1.09 6.12 2.92
CA ALA A 141 -1.04 7.56 3.17
C ALA A 141 0.05 7.92 4.17
N LEU A 142 0.88 8.89 3.81
CA LEU A 142 1.84 9.55 4.69
C LEU A 142 1.36 10.99 4.94
N LYS A 143 1.23 11.36 6.21
CA LYS A 143 0.76 12.67 6.65
C LYS A 143 1.71 13.27 7.66
N GLU A 144 1.87 14.59 7.62
CA GLU A 144 2.43 15.37 8.72
C GLU A 144 1.30 16.23 9.30
N ASN A 145 0.98 16.01 10.57
CA ASN A 145 -0.21 16.53 11.23
C ASN A 145 -1.48 16.16 10.43
N SER A 146 -2.19 17.16 9.91
CA SER A 146 -3.37 16.99 9.05
C SER A 146 -3.07 17.07 7.55
N ASN A 147 -1.81 17.37 7.18
CA ASN A 147 -1.44 17.60 5.79
C ASN A 147 -0.99 16.28 5.16
N THR A 148 -1.62 15.92 4.04
CA THR A 148 -1.19 14.77 3.23
C THR A 148 0.10 15.12 2.51
N ILE A 149 1.16 14.37 2.80
CA ILE A 149 2.40 14.41 2.04
C ILE A 149 2.20 13.54 0.80
N ILE A 150 1.80 12.28 0.99
CA ILE A 150 1.56 11.35 -0.10
C ILE A 150 0.33 10.49 0.23
N GLU A 151 -0.51 10.22 -0.76
CA GLU A 151 -1.65 9.30 -0.62
C GLU A 151 -1.89 8.56 -1.94
N LEU A 152 -1.89 7.24 -1.89
CA LEU A 152 -2.36 6.37 -2.96
C LEU A 152 -3.65 5.70 -2.52
N LYS A 153 -4.69 5.81 -3.33
CA LYS A 153 -5.94 5.07 -3.18
C LYS A 153 -6.27 4.35 -4.47
N LEU A 154 -6.39 3.03 -4.39
CA LEU A 154 -6.84 2.17 -5.47
C LEU A 154 -8.19 1.59 -5.07
N ASN A 155 -9.14 1.58 -6.01
CA ASN A 155 -10.41 0.89 -5.85
C ASN A 155 -10.73 0.15 -7.14
N ALA A 156 -10.90 -1.16 -7.05
CA ALA A 156 -11.29 -1.99 -8.17
C ALA A 156 -12.64 -2.65 -7.89
N LYS A 157 -13.43 -2.83 -8.95
CA LYS A 157 -14.69 -3.59 -8.93
C LYS A 157 -14.60 -4.74 -9.89
N GLY A 158 -15.14 -5.88 -9.52
CA GLY A 158 -14.81 -7.13 -10.19
C GLY A 158 -15.59 -8.34 -9.71
N ASP A 159 -15.06 -9.50 -10.04
CA ASP A 159 -15.45 -10.78 -9.46
C ASP A 159 -14.28 -11.38 -8.70
N PHE A 160 -14.10 -10.90 -7.48
CA PHE A 160 -12.97 -11.24 -6.60
C PHE A 160 -13.30 -12.43 -5.69
N ASP A 161 -14.18 -13.32 -6.11
CA ASP A 161 -14.39 -14.58 -5.40
C ASP A 161 -13.05 -15.34 -5.35
N PRO A 162 -12.61 -15.85 -4.19
CA PRO A 162 -11.31 -16.51 -4.08
C PRO A 162 -11.15 -17.68 -5.05
N ASP A 163 -12.23 -18.41 -5.35
CA ASP A 163 -12.18 -19.51 -6.31
C ASP A 163 -11.85 -19.01 -7.72
N ASN A 164 -12.38 -17.85 -8.12
CA ASN A 164 -12.06 -17.23 -9.41
C ASN A 164 -10.62 -16.69 -9.43
N LEU A 165 -10.18 -16.05 -8.35
CA LEU A 165 -8.82 -15.50 -8.25
C LEU A 165 -7.74 -16.59 -8.31
N MET A 166 -7.99 -17.73 -7.67
CA MET A 166 -7.06 -18.86 -7.66
C MET A 166 -7.02 -19.61 -9.00
N MET A 167 -8.08 -19.50 -9.81
CA MET A 167 -8.11 -20.05 -11.18
C MET A 167 -7.43 -19.13 -12.19
N GLY A 168 -7.45 -17.81 -11.96
CA GLY A 168 -6.93 -16.79 -12.88
C GLY A 168 -5.47 -16.35 -12.64
N TYR A 169 -4.66 -17.12 -11.91
CA TYR A 169 -3.23 -16.77 -11.66
C TYR A 169 -2.38 -16.69 -12.95
N ASP A 170 -2.84 -17.30 -14.04
CA ASP A 170 -2.25 -17.22 -15.39
C ASP A 170 -3.14 -16.45 -16.39
N GLU A 171 -4.23 -15.80 -15.94
CA GLU A 171 -5.25 -15.15 -16.80
C GLU A 171 -5.16 -13.61 -16.72
N ASP A 172 -5.63 -12.93 -17.77
CA ASP A 172 -5.65 -11.47 -17.87
C ASP A 172 -6.44 -10.88 -16.68
N PRO A 173 -5.87 -9.92 -15.91
CA PRO A 173 -6.57 -9.22 -14.83
C PRO A 173 -7.97 -8.69 -15.21
N SER A 174 -8.21 -8.41 -16.49
CA SER A 174 -9.52 -7.99 -17.01
C SER A 174 -10.63 -9.05 -16.90
N GLU A 175 -10.29 -10.32 -16.69
CA GLU A 175 -11.25 -11.40 -16.48
C GLU A 175 -12.00 -11.26 -15.15
N PHE A 176 -11.32 -10.74 -14.14
CA PHE A 176 -11.89 -10.51 -12.81
C PHE A 176 -12.00 -9.03 -12.44
N VAL A 177 -11.31 -8.10 -13.12
CA VAL A 177 -11.42 -6.65 -12.90
C VAL A 177 -12.30 -6.00 -13.97
N ASN A 178 -13.46 -5.48 -13.57
CA ASN A 178 -14.37 -4.75 -14.46
C ASN A 178 -14.02 -3.26 -14.58
N SER A 179 -13.68 -2.62 -13.45
CA SER A 179 -13.37 -1.19 -13.41
C SER A 179 -12.42 -0.86 -12.29
N ALA A 180 -11.57 0.14 -12.50
CA ALA A 180 -10.62 0.63 -11.51
C ALA A 180 -10.72 2.15 -11.36
N ASN A 181 -10.44 2.63 -10.16
CA ASN A 181 -10.26 4.04 -9.84
C ASN A 181 -8.95 4.20 -9.07
N VAL A 182 -8.21 5.25 -9.40
CA VAL A 182 -6.97 5.62 -8.73
C VAL A 182 -7.05 7.07 -8.25
N SER A 183 -6.51 7.33 -7.08
CA SER A 183 -6.21 8.67 -6.60
C SER A 183 -4.79 8.66 -6.06
N LEU A 184 -3.89 9.36 -6.75
CA LEU A 184 -2.53 9.60 -6.29
C LEU A 184 -2.40 11.08 -5.92
N GLN A 185 -2.06 11.38 -4.67
CA GLN A 185 -1.77 12.73 -4.21
C GLN A 185 -0.32 12.80 -3.76
N ILE A 186 0.39 13.83 -4.21
CA ILE A 186 1.72 14.19 -3.73
C ILE A 186 1.70 15.69 -3.44
N ALA A 187 1.86 16.04 -2.17
CA ALA A 187 1.67 17.36 -1.60
C ALA A 187 0.35 18.00 -2.11
N ASP A 188 0.46 19.11 -2.84
CA ASP A 188 -0.67 19.90 -3.33
C ASP A 188 -1.24 19.41 -4.68
N ILE A 189 -0.64 18.41 -5.31
CA ILE A 189 -1.07 17.87 -6.60
C ILE A 189 -1.76 16.53 -6.40
N LYS A 190 -2.89 16.34 -7.08
CA LYS A 190 -3.65 15.10 -7.03
C LYS A 190 -4.09 14.68 -8.43
N ILE A 191 -3.78 13.45 -8.78
CA ILE A 191 -4.20 12.75 -9.99
C ILE A 191 -5.38 11.87 -9.62
N LEU A 192 -6.47 11.97 -10.40
CA LEU A 192 -7.67 11.16 -10.25
C LEU A 192 -7.92 10.41 -11.55
N GLY A 193 -7.90 9.08 -11.48
CA GLY A 193 -8.12 8.19 -12.61
C GLY A 193 -9.35 7.31 -12.42
N GLN A 194 -10.04 7.03 -13.52
CA GLN A 194 -11.09 6.02 -13.60
C GLN A 194 -10.96 5.26 -14.93
N ALA A 195 -11.18 3.95 -14.91
CA ALA A 195 -11.11 3.11 -16.10
C ALA A 195 -12.16 2.01 -16.09
N ASN A 196 -12.73 1.71 -17.26
CA ASN A 196 -13.49 0.49 -17.53
C ASN A 196 -12.53 -0.57 -18.09
N VAL A 197 -11.84 -1.26 -17.19
CA VAL A 197 -10.77 -2.21 -17.50
C VAL A 197 -11.26 -3.30 -18.46
N LYS A 198 -12.40 -3.92 -18.18
CA LYS A 198 -12.95 -4.98 -19.05
C LYS A 198 -13.23 -4.49 -20.47
N LYS A 199 -13.81 -3.30 -20.64
CA LYS A 199 -14.07 -2.78 -21.99
C LYS A 199 -12.80 -2.44 -22.76
N ILE A 200 -11.76 -2.00 -22.06
CA ILE A 200 -10.46 -1.72 -22.65
C ILE A 200 -9.85 -3.04 -23.12
N ALA A 201 -9.68 -4.02 -22.22
CA ALA A 201 -9.10 -5.32 -22.54
C ALA A 201 -9.87 -6.04 -23.67
N ASP A 202 -11.20 -6.16 -23.55
CA ASP A 202 -12.03 -6.77 -24.60
C ASP A 202 -11.84 -6.09 -25.96
N ALA A 203 -11.53 -4.78 -25.99
CA ALA A 203 -11.29 -4.05 -27.22
C ALA A 203 -9.86 -4.21 -27.75
N LEU A 204 -8.85 -4.24 -26.87
CA LEU A 204 -7.46 -4.52 -27.26
C LEU A 204 -7.34 -5.92 -27.86
N ASP A 205 -7.94 -6.94 -27.24
CA ASP A 205 -8.01 -8.31 -27.78
C ASP A 205 -8.57 -8.36 -29.20
N ARG A 206 -9.51 -7.45 -29.53
CA ARG A 206 -10.09 -7.36 -30.88
C ARG A 206 -9.22 -6.58 -31.85
N ILE A 207 -8.50 -5.57 -31.37
CA ILE A 207 -7.63 -4.73 -32.19
C ILE A 207 -6.40 -5.52 -32.61
N TYR A 208 -5.78 -6.24 -31.68
CA TYR A 208 -4.51 -6.94 -31.86
C TYR A 208 -4.65 -8.43 -32.16
N LYS A 209 -5.88 -8.93 -32.38
CA LYS A 209 -6.18 -10.34 -32.57
C LYS A 209 -5.29 -11.05 -33.61
N ASP A 210 -5.02 -10.36 -34.71
CA ASP A 210 -4.37 -10.94 -35.89
C ASP A 210 -2.90 -10.47 -36.01
N GLU A 211 -2.36 -9.76 -35.00
CA GLU A 211 -1.01 -9.16 -35.05
C GLU A 211 0.09 -10.19 -35.32
N GLU A 212 0.07 -11.33 -34.62
CA GLU A 212 1.09 -12.37 -34.78
C GLU A 212 0.95 -13.18 -36.09
N GLU A 213 -0.23 -13.14 -36.73
CA GLU A 213 -0.56 -13.96 -37.90
C GLU A 213 -0.54 -13.17 -39.22
N ASP A 214 -0.52 -11.83 -39.18
CA ASP A 214 -0.62 -10.95 -40.34
C ASP A 214 0.66 -10.11 -40.54
N ASP A 215 1.51 -10.53 -41.49
CA ASP A 215 2.72 -9.79 -41.88
C ASP A 215 2.43 -8.35 -42.38
N ASP A 216 1.18 -8.03 -42.75
CA ASP A 216 0.73 -6.71 -43.21
C ASP A 216 -0.13 -5.96 -42.16
N PHE A 217 -0.03 -6.33 -40.87
CA PHE A 217 -0.79 -5.69 -39.78
C PHE A 217 -0.59 -4.15 -39.74
N ASP A 218 -1.69 -3.40 -39.76
CA ASP A 218 -1.68 -1.93 -39.78
C ASP A 218 -1.56 -1.36 -38.36
N TYR A 219 -0.32 -1.25 -37.86
CA TYR A 219 0.01 -0.72 -36.55
C TYR A 219 -0.51 0.71 -36.30
N LEU A 220 -0.53 1.58 -37.32
CA LEU A 220 -1.06 2.93 -37.18
C LEU A 220 -2.58 2.89 -36.97
N ALA A 221 -3.30 2.07 -37.72
CA ALA A 221 -4.74 1.88 -37.53
C ALA A 221 -5.05 1.26 -36.16
N ALA A 222 -4.23 0.31 -35.70
CA ALA A 222 -4.36 -0.32 -34.38
C ALA A 222 -4.17 0.70 -33.25
N ALA A 223 -3.05 1.43 -33.24
CA ALA A 223 -2.76 2.49 -32.25
C ALA A 223 -3.83 3.59 -32.25
N THR A 224 -4.35 3.97 -33.43
CA THR A 224 -5.45 4.94 -33.54
C THR A 224 -6.74 4.43 -32.89
N GLN A 225 -7.06 3.14 -33.04
CA GLN A 225 -8.21 2.54 -32.39
C GLN A 225 -8.01 2.40 -30.89
N GLU A 226 -6.81 2.02 -30.45
CA GLU A 226 -6.43 1.94 -29.05
C GLU A 226 -6.59 3.29 -28.35
N ALA A 227 -5.98 4.36 -28.87
CA ALA A 227 -6.10 5.71 -28.30
C ALA A 227 -7.56 6.14 -28.17
N LYS A 228 -8.41 5.79 -29.15
CA LYS A 228 -9.85 6.05 -29.08
C LYS A 228 -10.52 5.24 -27.96
N VAL A 229 -10.22 3.94 -27.85
CA VAL A 229 -10.76 3.06 -26.81
C VAL A 229 -10.38 3.57 -25.41
N LEU A 230 -9.12 3.96 -25.23
CA LEU A 230 -8.62 4.50 -23.96
C LEU A 230 -9.32 5.81 -23.62
N ASN A 231 -9.44 6.77 -24.56
CA ASN A 231 -10.19 8.02 -24.30
C ASN A 231 -11.69 7.80 -24.02
N ASP A 232 -12.31 6.75 -24.61
CA ASP A 232 -13.73 6.44 -24.40
C ASP A 232 -14.00 5.73 -23.06
N ASN A 233 -12.99 5.05 -22.48
CA ASN A 233 -13.17 4.14 -21.34
C ASN A 233 -12.28 4.45 -20.13
N ALA A 234 -11.29 5.32 -20.27
CA ALA A 234 -10.44 5.81 -19.21
C ALA A 234 -10.47 7.34 -19.15
N LYS A 235 -10.30 7.88 -17.95
CA LYS A 235 -10.18 9.32 -17.73
C LYS A 235 -9.20 9.58 -16.60
N LEU A 236 -8.20 10.40 -16.86
CA LEU A 236 -7.28 10.93 -15.87
C LEU A 236 -7.45 12.46 -15.82
N ILE A 237 -7.49 13.01 -14.62
CA ILE A 237 -7.49 14.47 -14.41
C ILE A 237 -6.51 14.83 -13.31
N VAL A 238 -5.96 16.03 -13.40
CA VAL A 238 -5.07 16.58 -12.39
C VAL A 238 -5.74 17.78 -11.72
N VAL A 239 -5.77 17.75 -10.39
CA VAL A 239 -6.44 18.73 -9.55
C VAL A 239 -5.51 19.23 -8.44
N TYR A 240 -5.79 20.43 -7.92
CA TYR A 240 -5.17 20.90 -6.68
C TYR A 240 -5.78 20.19 -5.48
N ALA A 241 -4.98 19.51 -4.67
CA ALA A 241 -5.45 18.66 -3.57
C ALA A 241 -6.32 19.40 -2.55
N GLY A 242 -5.99 20.67 -2.25
CA GLY A 242 -6.72 21.48 -1.26
C GLY A 242 -8.09 22.00 -1.73
N THR A 243 -8.33 22.10 -3.05
CA THR A 243 -9.58 22.67 -3.60
C THR A 243 -10.35 21.71 -4.50
N ASN A 244 -9.70 20.65 -4.98
CA ASN A 244 -10.15 19.80 -6.08
C ASN A 244 -10.46 20.57 -7.38
N ASN A 245 -9.94 21.79 -7.52
CA ASN A 245 -10.02 22.51 -8.79
C ASN A 245 -9.11 21.82 -9.80
N LYS A 246 -9.71 21.39 -10.91
CA LYS A 246 -9.01 20.80 -12.05
C LYS A 246 -8.12 21.85 -12.72
N PHE A 247 -6.89 21.48 -13.02
CA PHE A 247 -5.98 22.32 -13.80
C PHE A 247 -5.42 21.64 -15.06
N ALA A 248 -5.53 20.31 -15.17
CA ALA A 248 -5.29 19.58 -16.41
C ALA A 248 -6.26 18.40 -16.60
N GLU A 249 -6.59 18.10 -17.85
CA GLU A 249 -7.15 16.81 -18.29
C GLU A 249 -6.06 16.03 -19.03
N THR A 250 -6.31 14.76 -19.31
CA THR A 250 -5.44 13.98 -20.19
C THR A 250 -6.14 13.55 -21.46
N GLU A 251 -5.36 13.32 -22.50
CA GLU A 251 -5.79 12.74 -23.77
C GLU A 251 -4.77 11.69 -24.20
N PHE A 252 -5.26 10.50 -24.52
CA PHE A 252 -4.45 9.48 -25.19
C PHE A 252 -4.33 9.83 -26.68
N TYR A 253 -3.14 9.76 -27.25
CA TYR A 253 -2.87 10.14 -28.63
C TYR A 253 -1.80 9.24 -29.26
N VAL A 254 -1.79 9.17 -30.59
CA VAL A 254 -0.81 8.34 -31.31
C VAL A 254 0.45 9.14 -31.57
N VAL A 255 1.59 8.56 -31.22
CA VAL A 255 2.94 9.06 -31.51
C VAL A 255 3.61 8.11 -32.51
N GLU A 256 4.43 8.67 -33.39
CA GLU A 256 5.32 7.90 -34.28
C GLU A 256 6.73 7.95 -33.71
N ASP A 257 7.33 6.78 -33.48
CA ASP A 257 8.76 6.69 -33.19
C ASP A 257 9.55 7.03 -34.46
N SER A 258 10.26 8.16 -34.42
CA SER A 258 11.08 8.63 -35.53
C SER A 258 12.22 7.69 -35.95
N TRP A 259 12.64 6.76 -35.09
CA TRP A 259 13.73 5.82 -35.32
C TRP A 259 13.27 4.54 -36.01
N TRP A 260 12.13 4.00 -35.58
CA TRP A 260 11.61 2.71 -36.05
C TRP A 260 10.38 2.84 -36.97
N GLY A 261 9.75 4.02 -37.02
CA GLY A 261 8.49 4.25 -37.75
C GLY A 261 7.28 3.57 -37.10
N GLU A 262 7.45 3.10 -35.86
CA GLU A 262 6.42 2.43 -35.08
C GLU A 262 5.43 3.46 -34.52
N HIS A 263 4.18 3.04 -34.35
CA HIS A 263 3.13 3.89 -33.82
C HIS A 263 2.64 3.32 -32.49
N TYR A 264 2.66 4.14 -31.44
CA TYR A 264 2.21 3.75 -30.11
C TYR A 264 1.30 4.82 -29.51
N VAL A 265 0.58 4.45 -28.45
CA VAL A 265 -0.29 5.37 -27.74
C VAL A 265 0.45 5.97 -26.55
N ASP A 266 0.42 7.30 -26.48
CA ASP A 266 1.01 8.09 -25.41
C ASP A 266 -0.08 8.93 -24.71
N LEU A 267 0.26 9.52 -23.55
CA LEU A 267 -0.61 10.31 -22.71
C LEU A 267 -0.07 11.73 -22.55
N GLN A 268 -0.87 12.73 -22.93
CA GLN A 268 -0.52 14.14 -22.75
C GLN A 268 -1.47 14.83 -21.78
N LEU A 269 -0.97 15.89 -21.13
CA LEU A 269 -1.73 16.84 -20.33
C LEU A 269 -2.32 17.95 -21.22
N ILE A 270 -3.58 18.29 -20.99
CA ILE A 270 -4.27 19.43 -21.60
C ILE A 270 -4.64 20.41 -20.50
N PHE A 271 -3.99 21.58 -20.51
CA PHE A 271 -4.22 22.64 -19.53
C PHE A 271 -5.42 23.52 -19.90
N ALA A 272 -5.86 24.37 -18.97
CA ALA A 272 -7.01 25.25 -19.16
C ALA A 272 -6.85 26.27 -20.30
N ASP A 273 -5.62 26.58 -20.70
CA ASP A 273 -5.29 27.44 -21.84
C ASP A 273 -5.10 26.67 -23.16
N GLU A 274 -5.49 25.39 -23.18
CA GLU A 274 -5.34 24.44 -24.29
C GLU A 274 -3.89 24.12 -24.66
N SER A 275 -2.91 24.59 -23.87
CA SER A 275 -1.54 24.14 -24.01
C SER A 275 -1.45 22.65 -23.66
N ARG A 276 -0.52 21.98 -24.35
CA ARG A 276 -0.27 20.55 -24.20
C ARG A 276 1.09 20.35 -23.56
N GLY A 277 1.14 19.48 -22.57
CA GLY A 277 2.37 19.05 -21.91
C GLY A 277 2.50 17.55 -22.01
N ASP A 278 3.73 17.08 -22.13
CA ASP A 278 4.02 15.66 -21.98
C ASP A 278 3.78 15.25 -20.51
N PHE A 279 3.06 14.14 -20.31
CA PHE A 279 2.72 13.68 -18.96
C PHE A 279 3.97 13.17 -18.24
N GLU A 280 4.82 12.42 -18.94
CA GLU A 280 6.03 11.85 -18.38
C GLU A 280 7.04 12.92 -18.00
N ALA A 281 7.32 13.91 -18.86
CA ALA A 281 8.21 15.01 -18.53
C ALA A 281 7.71 15.81 -17.31
N TYR A 282 6.39 15.94 -17.13
CA TYR A 282 5.80 16.65 -16.00
C TYR A 282 5.84 15.84 -14.70
N PHE A 283 5.62 14.51 -14.78
CA PHE A 283 5.49 13.65 -13.62
C PHE A 283 6.70 12.71 -13.39
N GLY A 284 7.20 12.02 -14.41
CA GLY A 284 8.30 11.05 -14.33
C GLY A 284 9.54 11.59 -13.61
N SER A 285 10.11 12.71 -14.06
CA SER A 285 11.32 13.26 -13.40
C SER A 285 11.10 13.80 -11.98
N ALA A 286 9.86 14.13 -11.60
CA ALA A 286 9.56 14.76 -10.31
C ALA A 286 9.03 13.76 -9.27
N PHE A 287 8.51 12.62 -9.71
CA PHE A 287 7.86 11.64 -8.84
C PHE A 287 8.52 10.26 -8.84
N ASN A 288 9.35 9.90 -9.82
CA ASN A 288 10.05 8.61 -9.82
C ASN A 288 10.90 8.45 -8.56
N ASP A 289 11.76 9.42 -8.23
CA ASP A 289 12.56 9.39 -6.99
C ASP A 289 11.70 9.22 -5.73
N ILE A 290 10.53 9.88 -5.69
CA ILE A 290 9.62 9.84 -4.54
C ILE A 290 8.92 8.46 -4.45
N ILE A 291 8.52 7.91 -5.60
CA ILE A 291 7.87 6.60 -5.70
C ILE A 291 8.87 5.51 -5.34
N GLU A 292 10.09 5.54 -5.89
CA GLU A 292 11.19 4.63 -5.56
C GLU A 292 11.55 4.68 -4.07
N GLU A 293 11.72 5.88 -3.49
CA GLU A 293 12.00 6.01 -2.05
C GLU A 293 10.87 5.45 -1.18
N ILE A 294 9.61 5.59 -1.62
CA ILE A 294 8.47 4.98 -0.93
C ILE A 294 8.49 3.47 -1.09
N LEU A 295 8.65 2.94 -2.30
CA LEU A 295 8.68 1.50 -2.55
C LEU A 295 9.78 0.85 -1.71
N LYS A 296 10.96 1.46 -1.67
CA LYS A 296 12.05 1.05 -0.78
C LYS A 296 11.69 1.12 0.70
N LEU A 297 11.04 2.19 1.15
CA LEU A 297 10.57 2.28 2.54
C LEU A 297 9.54 1.19 2.86
N LEU A 298 8.68 0.84 1.90
CA LEU A 298 7.69 -0.22 2.06
C LEU A 298 8.35 -1.60 2.08
N GLU A 299 9.34 -1.84 1.22
CA GLU A 299 10.17 -3.06 1.19
C GLU A 299 10.93 -3.23 2.52
N GLU A 300 11.56 -2.16 3.04
CA GLU A 300 12.22 -2.15 4.36
C GLU A 300 11.24 -2.43 5.51
N LEU A 301 9.95 -2.10 5.34
CA LEU A 301 8.88 -2.43 6.28
C LEU A 301 8.30 -3.85 6.07
N GLY A 302 8.88 -4.64 5.15
CA GLY A 302 8.48 -6.01 4.84
C GLY A 302 7.23 -6.12 3.97
N ILE A 303 6.88 -5.04 3.25
CA ILE A 303 5.82 -5.03 2.24
C ILE A 303 6.54 -5.15 0.89
N ASP A 304 6.65 -6.39 0.46
CA ASP A 304 7.30 -6.82 -0.77
C ASP A 304 6.39 -6.50 -1.99
N PHE A 305 6.94 -5.79 -2.97
CA PHE A 305 6.32 -5.46 -4.25
C PHE A 305 7.11 -6.06 -5.44
N ASP A 306 7.91 -7.11 -5.21
CA ASP A 306 8.90 -7.70 -6.14
C ASP A 306 8.35 -8.08 -7.53
N ASP A 307 7.03 -8.06 -7.75
CA ASP A 307 6.40 -8.25 -9.08
C ASP A 307 6.19 -6.93 -9.87
N TRP A 308 6.54 -5.76 -9.34
CA TRP A 308 6.35 -4.46 -9.99
C TRP A 308 7.63 -3.80 -10.52
N ASP A 309 8.81 -4.27 -10.09
CA ASP A 309 10.11 -3.75 -10.52
C ASP A 309 10.49 -4.15 -11.96
N ASN A 310 9.69 -4.97 -12.64
CA ASN A 310 10.05 -5.52 -13.95
C ASN A 310 9.55 -4.69 -15.15
N TRP A 311 9.19 -3.41 -14.95
CA TRP A 311 8.73 -2.51 -16.02
C TRP A 311 9.69 -1.36 -16.36
N ASP A 312 10.67 -1.04 -15.50
CA ASP A 312 11.66 0.02 -15.76
C ASP A 312 13.11 -0.50 -15.91
N ASP A 313 13.35 -1.81 -15.79
CA ASP A 313 14.65 -2.38 -16.19
C ASP A 313 14.65 -2.64 -17.70
N ASP A 314 15.11 -1.60 -18.40
CA ASP A 314 15.70 -1.66 -19.73
C ASP A 314 16.59 -2.92 -19.89
N ASP A 315 16.04 -3.97 -20.50
CA ASP A 315 16.76 -5.14 -21.06
C ASP A 315 17.57 -4.75 -22.32
N TRP A 316 18.21 -3.57 -22.31
CA TRP A 316 18.96 -3.00 -23.43
C TRP A 316 20.50 -3.12 -23.32
N ASP A 317 21.03 -3.78 -22.30
CA ASP A 317 22.48 -3.79 -22.03
C ASP A 317 23.18 -5.15 -22.22
N ASP A 318 22.66 -6.04 -23.08
CA ASP A 318 23.36 -7.31 -23.39
C ASP A 318 23.49 -7.63 -24.88
N TRP A 319 23.91 -6.64 -25.68
CA TRP A 319 24.46 -6.88 -27.02
C TRP A 319 25.71 -6.03 -27.30
N GLU A 320 26.83 -6.37 -26.65
CA GLU A 320 28.17 -6.06 -27.19
C GLU A 320 28.85 -7.33 -27.74
N TRP A 321 29.29 -7.19 -28.99
CA TRP A 321 29.96 -8.12 -29.92
C TRP A 321 31.04 -9.06 -29.35
#